data_AF-A0A853JEK3-F1
#
_entry.id   AF-A0A853JEK3-F1
#
_cell.length_a   1.000
_cell.length_b   1.000
_cell.length_c   1.000
_cell.angle_alpha   90.00
_cell.angle_beta   90.00
_cell.angle_gamma   90.00
#
_symmetry.space_group_name_H-M   'P 1'
#
loop_
_entity.id
_entity.type
_entity.pdbx_description
1 polymer ?
#
loop_
_entity_poly.entity_id
_entity_poly.type
_entity_poly.pdbx_seq_one_letter_code
_entity_poly.pdbx_strand_id
1 'polypeptide(L)'
;MSASAELLLAVAVAALYLQDSALLLHYDEAVVTRAGRGWRVAIGPALELGGRQLYLPNPLTPQRVHFRASWLGAEADAGAPDAQRLQPFLAALRAPGAACVALLGLLAALPAALLFYPHALLLAALLFLVYATIGLQLALLARARTTLGLERRELAALAVEALLCPPHAVNLVRRLGLRRGFGGDPVAFAAATLAGPARARLRAAIERRIALIAGHADGSARLQARRRHLQQSLPWA
;
A
#
# COMPACT_ATOMS: atom_id res chain seq x y z
N MET A 1 34.22 8.04 -12.70
CA MET A 1 34.04 8.41 -11.28
C MET A 1 33.35 7.24 -10.60
N SER A 2 34.08 6.45 -9.81
CA SER A 2 33.48 5.36 -9.02
C SER A 2 32.68 5.96 -7.87
N ALA A 3 31.42 5.57 -7.70
CA ALA A 3 30.65 5.92 -6.53
C ALA A 3 31.32 5.34 -5.27
N SER A 4 31.32 6.08 -4.16
CA SER A 4 31.84 5.57 -2.89
C SER A 4 30.96 4.42 -2.39
N ALA A 5 31.52 3.50 -1.61
CA ALA A 5 30.78 2.34 -1.10
C ALA A 5 29.57 2.76 -0.23
N GLU A 6 29.72 3.85 0.51
CA GLU A 6 28.69 4.47 1.34
C GLU A 6 27.52 4.98 0.48
N LEU A 7 27.82 5.64 -0.64
CA LEU A 7 26.81 6.12 -1.56
C LEU A 7 26.06 4.95 -2.22
N LEU A 8 26.79 3.90 -2.63
CA LEU A 8 26.18 2.69 -3.18
C LEU A 8 25.26 2.02 -2.17
N LEU A 9 25.65 1.95 -0.89
CA LEU A 9 24.82 1.41 0.18
C LEU A 9 23.56 2.27 0.39
N ALA A 10 23.69 3.59 0.44
CA ALA A 10 22.56 4.50 0.58
C ALA A 10 21.55 4.36 -0.57
N VAL A 11 22.06 4.28 -1.81
CA VAL A 11 21.24 4.06 -3.01
C VAL A 11 20.58 2.69 -2.98
N ALA A 12 21.30 1.64 -2.59
CA ALA A 12 20.75 0.29 -2.49
C ALA A 12 19.61 0.21 -1.46
N VAL A 13 19.77 0.83 -0.28
CA VAL A 13 18.72 0.91 0.74
C VAL A 13 17.48 1.64 0.22
N ALA A 14 17.67 2.79 -0.44
CA ALA A 14 16.57 3.55 -1.03
C ALA A 14 15.86 2.77 -2.15
N ALA A 15 16.62 2.10 -3.00
CA ALA A 15 16.08 1.28 -4.10
C ALA A 15 15.26 0.09 -3.57
N LEU A 16 15.77 -0.65 -2.58
CA LEU A 16 15.06 -1.76 -1.94
C LEU A 16 13.76 -1.28 -1.28
N TYR A 17 13.80 -0.13 -0.61
CA TYR A 17 12.64 0.48 0.01
C TYR A 17 11.56 0.87 -1.01
N LEU A 18 11.96 1.51 -2.12
CA LEU A 18 11.04 1.92 -3.19
C LEU A 18 10.49 0.72 -3.95
N GLN A 19 11.31 -0.28 -4.22
CA GLN A 19 10.92 -1.52 -4.87
C GLN A 19 9.83 -2.25 -4.08
N ASP A 20 10.02 -2.40 -2.76
CA ASP A 20 9.02 -3.00 -1.88
C ASP A 20 7.75 -2.15 -1.73
N SER A 21 7.86 -0.83 -1.91
CA SER A 21 6.70 0.06 -1.89
C SER A 21 5.86 -0.02 -3.17
N ALA A 22 6.45 -0.42 -4.29
CA ALA A 22 5.82 -0.39 -5.60
C ALA A 22 4.77 -1.50 -5.75
N LEU A 23 3.64 -1.17 -6.37
CA LEU A 23 2.56 -2.11 -6.66
C LEU A 23 2.33 -2.19 -8.16
N LEU A 24 2.27 -3.42 -8.67
CA LEU A 24 1.79 -3.70 -10.01
C LEU A 24 0.30 -4.04 -9.92
N LEU A 25 -0.53 -3.13 -10.43
CA LEU A 25 -1.98 -3.24 -10.47
C LEU A 25 -2.42 -3.85 -11.80
N HIS A 26 -3.36 -4.79 -11.74
CA HIS A 26 -4.05 -5.26 -12.93
C HIS A 26 -5.04 -4.20 -13.44
N TYR A 27 -5.51 -4.34 -14.69
CA TYR A 27 -6.38 -3.32 -15.30
C TYR A 27 -7.70 -3.13 -14.56
N ASP A 28 -8.16 -4.17 -13.86
CA ASP A 28 -9.36 -4.22 -13.06
C ASP A 28 -9.11 -3.96 -11.57
N GLU A 29 -7.88 -3.63 -11.16
CA GLU A 29 -7.56 -3.41 -9.76
C GLU A 29 -7.61 -1.92 -9.40
N ALA A 30 -8.07 -1.67 -8.17
CA ALA A 30 -8.04 -0.37 -7.51
C ALA A 30 -7.40 -0.52 -6.12
N VAL A 31 -6.78 0.56 -5.66
CA VAL A 31 -6.22 0.68 -4.32
C VAL A 31 -7.09 1.60 -3.50
N VAL A 32 -7.68 1.06 -2.43
CA VAL A 32 -8.44 1.81 -1.43
C VAL A 32 -7.52 2.14 -0.27
N THR A 33 -7.42 3.41 0.09
CA THR A 33 -6.49 3.88 1.13
C THR A 33 -7.22 4.74 2.15
N ARG A 34 -6.91 4.57 3.43
CA ARG A 34 -7.37 5.48 4.48
C ARG A 34 -6.52 6.76 4.48
N ALA A 35 -7.14 7.92 4.32
CA ALA A 35 -6.47 9.23 4.29
C ALA A 35 -7.02 10.13 5.41
N GLY A 36 -6.40 10.08 6.58
CA GLY A 36 -6.91 10.78 7.76
C GLY A 36 -8.28 10.24 8.18
N ARG A 37 -9.28 11.12 8.31
CA ARG A 37 -10.67 10.75 8.58
C ARG A 37 -11.44 10.28 7.34
N GLY A 38 -10.88 10.45 6.14
CA GLY A 38 -11.51 10.11 4.87
C GLY A 38 -10.92 8.87 4.20
N TRP A 39 -11.46 8.55 3.03
CA TRP A 39 -11.00 7.48 2.16
C TRP A 39 -10.49 8.06 0.84
N ARG A 40 -9.63 7.30 0.17
CA ARG A 40 -9.17 7.57 -1.20
C ARG A 40 -9.20 6.27 -1.99
N VAL A 41 -9.58 6.36 -3.25
CA VAL A 41 -9.54 5.23 -4.18
C VAL A 41 -8.75 5.67 -5.40
N ALA A 42 -7.80 4.84 -5.84
CA ALA A 42 -6.93 5.10 -6.98
C ALA A 42 -6.86 3.85 -7.89
N ILE A 43 -6.82 4.04 -9.20
CA ILE A 43 -6.85 2.96 -10.22
C ILE A 43 -5.52 2.92 -10.99
N GLY A 44 -4.43 3.28 -10.31
CA GLY A 44 -3.09 3.40 -10.89
C GLY A 44 -2.94 4.54 -11.91
N PRO A 45 -1.71 5.06 -12.12
CA PRO A 45 -1.42 5.93 -13.26
C PRO A 45 -1.41 5.13 -14.58
N ALA A 46 -1.19 5.82 -15.70
CA ALA A 46 -1.10 5.22 -17.04
C ALA A 46 0.27 4.55 -17.33
N LEU A 47 1.20 4.54 -16.37
CA LEU A 47 2.50 3.92 -16.56
C LEU A 47 2.36 2.40 -16.49
N GLU A 48 2.62 1.73 -17.60
CA GLU A 48 2.53 0.27 -17.72
C GLU A 48 3.92 -0.36 -17.74
N LEU A 49 4.07 -1.46 -17.00
CA LEU A 49 5.26 -2.31 -16.94
C LEU A 49 4.80 -3.77 -17.02
N GLY A 50 5.14 -4.45 -18.12
CA GLY A 50 4.76 -5.86 -18.34
C GLY A 50 3.25 -6.10 -18.38
N GLY A 51 2.47 -5.18 -18.97
CA GLY A 51 1.01 -5.28 -19.05
C GLY A 51 0.27 -5.02 -17.71
N ARG A 52 0.98 -4.57 -16.69
CA ARG A 52 0.42 -4.15 -15.39
C ARG A 52 0.77 -2.69 -15.13
N GLN A 53 -0.06 -1.99 -14.37
CA GLN A 53 0.17 -0.58 -14.08
C GLN A 53 1.03 -0.43 -12.84
N LEU A 54 2.07 0.40 -12.95
CA LEU A 54 2.91 0.73 -11.82
C LEU A 54 2.24 1.79 -10.95
N TYR A 55 1.84 1.41 -9.75
CA TYR A 55 1.34 2.32 -8.72
C TYR A 55 2.36 2.42 -7.58
N LEU A 56 2.92 3.61 -7.39
CA LEU A 56 3.80 3.91 -6.27
C LEU A 56 3.05 4.73 -5.22
N PRO A 57 2.67 4.15 -4.07
CA PRO A 57 2.10 4.92 -2.96
C PRO A 57 3.12 5.92 -2.43
N ASN A 58 2.67 7.03 -1.83
CA ASN A 58 3.55 8.06 -1.28
C ASN A 58 4.58 7.45 -0.31
N PRO A 59 5.88 7.40 -0.64
CA PRO A 59 6.89 6.74 0.19
C PRO A 59 7.00 7.35 1.60
N LEU A 60 6.76 8.64 1.76
CA LEU A 60 6.84 9.31 3.06
C LEU A 60 5.68 8.97 4.02
N THR A 61 4.79 8.05 3.64
CA THR A 61 3.64 7.65 4.46
C THR A 61 3.51 6.13 4.60
N PRO A 62 4.53 5.44 5.17
CA PRO A 62 4.56 3.98 5.26
C PRO A 62 3.50 3.39 6.20
N GLN A 63 2.98 4.19 7.13
CA GLN A 63 1.90 3.84 8.05
C GLN A 63 0.52 3.76 7.40
N ARG A 64 0.36 4.24 6.16
CA ARG A 64 -0.94 4.22 5.49
C ARG A 64 -1.26 2.82 4.99
N VAL A 65 -2.40 2.31 5.43
CA VAL A 65 -2.93 1.03 4.99
C VAL A 65 -3.51 1.17 3.59
N HIS A 66 -3.09 0.28 2.70
CA HIS A 66 -3.59 0.16 1.32
C HIS A 66 -4.28 -1.18 1.16
N PHE A 67 -5.52 -1.17 0.70
CA PHE A 67 -6.28 -2.37 0.35
C PHE A 67 -6.35 -2.48 -1.16
N ARG A 68 -6.12 -3.69 -1.67
CA ARG A 68 -6.31 -4.02 -3.07
C ARG A 68 -7.73 -4.56 -3.26
N ALA A 69 -8.39 -4.13 -4.33
CA ALA A 69 -9.73 -4.55 -4.69
C ALA A 69 -9.86 -4.64 -6.21
N SER A 70 -10.54 -5.67 -6.72
CA SER A 70 -10.94 -5.69 -8.13
C SER A 70 -12.30 -5.00 -8.29
N TRP A 71 -12.45 -4.20 -9.35
CA TRP A 71 -13.72 -3.57 -9.73
C TRP A 71 -14.45 -4.28 -10.87
N LEU A 72 -13.89 -5.37 -11.41
CA LEU A 72 -14.53 -6.26 -12.40
C LEU A 72 -14.66 -7.72 -11.93
N GLY A 73 -13.98 -8.12 -10.86
CA GLY A 73 -14.00 -9.48 -10.32
C GLY A 73 -15.25 -9.79 -9.51
N ALA A 74 -15.42 -11.06 -9.13
CA ALA A 74 -16.57 -11.52 -8.35
C ALA A 74 -16.74 -10.80 -7.00
N GLU A 75 -15.65 -10.29 -6.41
CA GLU A 75 -15.71 -9.46 -5.20
C GLU A 75 -16.46 -8.13 -5.41
N ALA A 76 -16.48 -7.63 -6.65
CA ALA A 76 -17.22 -6.42 -7.00
C ALA A 76 -18.75 -6.65 -7.01
N ASP A 77 -19.19 -7.91 -7.06
CA ASP A 77 -20.61 -8.28 -6.99
C ASP A 77 -21.12 -8.34 -5.53
N ALA A 78 -20.20 -8.41 -4.55
CA ALA A 78 -20.53 -8.40 -3.12
C ALA A 78 -20.96 -7.01 -2.59
N GLY A 79 -20.92 -5.97 -3.43
CA GLY A 79 -21.30 -4.60 -3.07
C GLY A 79 -20.25 -3.86 -2.23
N ALA A 80 -20.59 -2.64 -1.79
CA ALA A 80 -19.68 -1.82 -1.00
C ALA A 80 -19.48 -2.41 0.41
N PRO A 81 -18.24 -2.69 0.84
CA PRO A 81 -18.01 -3.14 2.20
C PRO A 81 -18.24 -1.98 3.18
N ASP A 82 -18.76 -2.32 4.36
CA ASP A 82 -18.95 -1.34 5.42
C ASP A 82 -17.60 -0.87 5.97
N ALA A 83 -17.34 0.44 5.88
CA ALA A 83 -16.13 1.08 6.40
C ALA A 83 -15.92 0.82 7.91
N GLN A 84 -16.97 0.54 8.67
CA GLN A 84 -16.89 0.20 10.09
C GLN A 84 -16.25 -1.17 10.32
N ARG A 85 -16.47 -2.14 9.42
CA ARG A 85 -15.85 -3.48 9.50
C ARG A 85 -14.33 -3.44 9.37
N LEU A 86 -13.79 -2.41 8.73
CA LEU A 86 -12.35 -2.20 8.60
C LEU A 86 -11.72 -1.53 9.83
N GLN A 87 -12.52 -0.93 10.72
CA GLN A 87 -11.99 -0.16 11.86
C GLN A 87 -11.15 -0.98 12.85
N PRO A 88 -11.55 -2.20 13.26
CA PRO A 88 -10.74 -3.00 14.19
C PRO A 88 -9.34 -3.30 13.61
N PHE A 89 -9.28 -3.64 12.32
CA PHE A 89 -8.03 -3.89 11.60
C PHE A 89 -7.17 -2.62 11.51
N LEU A 90 -7.77 -1.48 11.11
CA LEU A 90 -7.06 -0.21 11.03
C LEU A 90 -6.56 0.28 12.40
N ALA A 91 -7.35 0.06 13.46
CA ALA A 91 -6.97 0.42 14.83
C ALA A 91 -5.79 -0.43 15.31
N ALA A 92 -5.81 -1.74 15.06
CA ALA A 92 -4.71 -2.66 15.38
C ALA A 92 -3.38 -2.26 14.70
N LEU A 93 -3.44 -1.63 13.53
CA LEU A 93 -2.25 -1.19 12.79
C LEU A 93 -1.73 0.20 13.17
N ARG A 94 -2.38 0.96 14.06
CA ARG A 94 -1.94 2.32 14.43
C ARG A 94 -0.55 2.32 15.07
N ALA A 95 -0.34 1.49 16.09
CA ALA A 95 0.94 1.41 16.78
C ALA A 95 2.06 0.82 15.90
N PRO A 96 1.86 -0.31 15.18
CA PRO A 96 2.82 -0.77 14.17
C PRO A 96 3.11 0.27 13.08
N GLY A 97 2.12 1.06 12.69
CA GLY A 97 2.27 2.15 11.72
C GLY A 97 3.13 3.29 12.23
N ALA A 98 3.01 3.67 13.50
CA ALA A 98 3.92 4.65 14.11
C ALA A 98 5.37 4.15 14.09
N ALA A 99 5.58 2.85 14.36
CA ALA A 99 6.91 2.22 14.26
C ALA A 99 7.44 2.24 12.82
N CYS A 100 6.59 2.07 11.78
CA CYS A 100 7.01 2.24 10.38
C CYS A 100 7.58 3.64 10.10
N VAL A 101 6.95 4.70 10.65
CA VAL A 101 7.41 6.09 10.45
C VAL A 101 8.73 6.32 11.16
N ALA A 102 8.86 5.85 12.40
CA ALA A 102 10.13 5.92 13.13
C ALA A 102 11.25 5.18 12.38
N LEU A 103 10.95 3.98 11.88
CA LEU A 103 11.91 3.17 11.13
C LEU A 103 12.33 3.84 9.80
N LEU A 104 11.41 4.49 9.09
CA LEU A 104 11.74 5.28 7.90
C LEU A 104 12.74 6.40 8.24
N GLY A 105 12.52 7.11 9.36
CA GLY A 105 13.43 8.14 9.84
C GLY A 105 14.81 7.58 10.18
N LEU A 106 14.87 6.46 10.90
CA LEU A 106 16.12 5.78 11.25
C LEU A 106 16.88 5.26 10.01
N LEU A 107 16.16 4.70 9.05
CA LEU A 107 16.73 4.19 7.80
C LEU A 107 17.25 5.32 6.90
N ALA A 108 16.71 6.53 7.00
CA ALA A 108 17.26 7.72 6.35
C ALA A 108 18.44 8.32 7.14
N ALA A 109 18.39 8.28 8.48
CA ALA A 109 19.44 8.80 9.35
C ALA A 109 20.74 7.98 9.24
N LEU A 110 20.67 6.66 9.09
CA LEU A 110 21.84 5.79 8.97
C LEU A 110 22.77 6.14 7.79
N PRO A 111 22.29 6.21 6.52
CA PRO A 111 23.14 6.62 5.40
C PRO A 111 23.56 8.08 5.50
N ALA A 112 22.72 8.97 6.05
CA ALA A 112 23.12 10.36 6.28
C ALA A 112 24.29 10.46 7.27
N ALA A 113 24.22 9.76 8.40
CA ALA A 113 25.32 9.67 9.35
C ALA A 113 26.57 9.08 8.70
N LEU A 114 26.43 8.02 7.89
CA LEU A 114 27.55 7.41 7.19
C LEU A 114 28.26 8.38 6.22
N LEU A 115 27.49 9.20 5.49
CA LEU A 115 28.02 10.13 4.49
C LEU A 115 28.58 11.42 5.08
N PHE A 116 27.96 11.94 6.14
CA PHE A 116 28.28 13.28 6.68
C PHE A 116 29.03 13.25 8.02
N TYR A 117 28.85 12.21 8.84
CA TYR A 117 29.42 12.13 10.18
C TYR A 117 29.65 10.67 10.64
N PRO A 118 30.67 9.98 10.10
CA PRO A 118 30.90 8.54 10.30
C PRO A 118 31.49 8.22 11.68
N HIS A 119 30.78 8.59 12.75
CA HIS A 119 31.17 8.30 14.12
C HIS A 119 30.66 6.92 14.55
N ALA A 120 31.57 6.01 14.91
CA ALA A 120 31.25 4.59 15.16
C ALA A 120 30.14 4.38 16.20
N LEU A 121 30.18 5.10 17.32
CA LEU A 121 29.15 4.98 18.36
C LEU A 121 27.76 5.44 17.88
N LEU A 122 27.70 6.47 17.03
CA LEU A 122 26.43 6.96 16.48
C LEU A 122 25.86 5.91 15.52
N LEU A 123 26.69 5.36 14.64
CA LEU A 123 26.28 4.31 13.70
C LEU A 123 25.80 3.05 14.44
N ALA A 124 26.52 2.63 15.49
CA ALA A 124 26.12 1.51 16.33
C ALA A 124 24.79 1.78 17.06
N ALA A 125 24.59 2.98 17.59
CA ALA A 125 23.35 3.39 18.24
C ALA A 125 22.17 3.41 17.25
N LEU A 126 22.37 3.97 16.04
CA LEU A 126 21.34 3.98 14.99
C LEU A 126 20.98 2.57 14.55
N LEU A 127 21.97 1.69 14.37
CA LEU A 127 21.75 0.30 14.01
C LEU A 127 20.96 -0.44 15.11
N PHE A 128 21.34 -0.25 16.37
CA PHE A 128 20.60 -0.79 17.51
C PHE A 128 19.15 -0.29 17.52
N LEU A 129 18.92 1.01 17.33
CA LEU A 129 17.59 1.59 17.28
C LEU A 129 16.75 1.03 16.13
N VAL A 130 17.34 0.78 14.95
CA VAL A 130 16.68 0.11 13.82
C VAL A 130 16.15 -1.26 14.25
N TYR A 131 17.00 -2.12 14.79
CA TYR A 131 16.60 -3.47 15.20
C TYR A 131 15.67 -3.49 16.40
N ALA A 132 15.85 -2.59 17.37
CA ALA A 132 14.93 -2.43 18.50
C ALA A 132 13.53 -2.00 18.02
N THR A 133 13.46 -1.08 17.03
CA THR A 133 12.20 -0.64 16.43
C THR A 133 11.52 -1.77 15.65
N ILE A 134 12.27 -2.57 14.90
CA ILE A 134 11.76 -3.78 14.22
C ILE A 134 11.21 -4.77 15.26
N GLY A 135 11.95 -5.04 16.34
CA GLY A 135 11.51 -5.92 17.42
C GLY A 135 10.22 -5.44 18.08
N LEU A 136 10.12 -4.14 18.39
CA LEU A 136 8.91 -3.52 18.91
C LEU A 136 7.73 -3.66 17.94
N GLN A 137 7.95 -3.38 16.66
CA GLN A 137 6.93 -3.51 15.61
C GLN A 137 6.40 -4.95 15.53
N LEU A 138 7.27 -5.95 15.54
CA LEU A 138 6.89 -7.36 15.54
C LEU A 138 6.14 -7.77 16.81
N ALA A 139 6.56 -7.27 17.98
CA ALA A 139 5.85 -7.51 19.23
C ALA A 139 4.44 -6.91 19.23
N LEU A 140 4.27 -5.71 18.67
CA LEU A 140 2.96 -5.08 18.51
C LEU A 140 2.06 -5.89 17.55
N LEU A 141 2.61 -6.38 16.44
CA LEU A 141 1.90 -7.27 15.52
C LEU A 141 1.53 -8.60 16.17
N ALA A 142 2.42 -9.18 16.98
CA ALA A 142 2.16 -10.42 17.72
C ALA A 142 0.99 -10.26 18.70
N ARG A 143 0.94 -9.13 19.42
CA ARG A 143 -0.17 -8.79 20.33
C ARG A 143 -1.50 -8.61 19.60
N ALA A 144 -1.46 -8.00 18.41
CA ALA A 144 -2.65 -7.75 17.59
C ALA A 144 -3.00 -8.89 16.61
N ARG A 145 -2.30 -10.04 16.65
CA ARG A 145 -2.37 -11.06 15.59
C ARG A 145 -3.78 -11.55 15.30
N THR A 146 -4.60 -11.73 16.34
CA THR A 146 -5.95 -12.28 16.21
C THR A 146 -6.87 -11.31 15.49
N THR A 147 -6.79 -10.02 15.82
CA THR A 147 -7.53 -8.94 15.14
C THR A 147 -7.07 -8.75 13.69
N LEU A 148 -5.78 -9.00 13.43
CA LEU A 148 -5.21 -8.93 12.08
C LEU A 148 -5.46 -10.19 11.24
N GLY A 149 -6.01 -11.26 11.84
CA GLY A 149 -6.21 -12.54 11.16
C GLY A 149 -4.90 -13.26 10.81
N LEU A 150 -3.81 -12.99 11.54
CA LEU A 150 -2.48 -13.54 11.26
C LEU A 150 -2.26 -14.89 11.95
N GLU A 151 -1.85 -15.87 11.15
CA GLU A 151 -1.34 -17.13 11.65
C GLU A 151 0.08 -16.97 12.22
N ARG A 152 0.48 -17.88 13.11
CA ARG A 152 1.83 -17.87 13.71
C ARG A 152 2.92 -18.03 12.65
N ARG A 153 2.67 -18.83 11.62
CA ARG A 153 3.60 -19.07 10.51
C ARG A 153 3.82 -17.81 9.68
N GLU A 154 2.74 -17.07 9.41
CA GLU A 154 2.82 -15.80 8.68
C GLU A 154 3.58 -14.74 9.48
N LEU A 155 3.33 -14.65 10.79
CA LEU A 155 4.07 -13.74 11.67
C LEU A 155 5.57 -14.10 11.71
N ALA A 156 5.91 -15.39 11.76
CA ALA A 156 7.30 -15.83 11.74
C ALA A 156 7.99 -15.49 10.41
N ALA A 157 7.30 -15.69 9.27
CA ALA A 157 7.81 -15.30 7.96
C ALA A 157 8.03 -13.78 7.87
N LEU A 158 7.07 -12.97 8.33
CA LEU A 158 7.21 -11.52 8.39
C LEU A 158 8.36 -11.08 9.30
N ALA A 159 8.59 -11.77 10.42
CA ALA A 159 9.70 -11.50 11.31
C ALA A 159 11.06 -11.78 10.65
N VAL A 160 11.19 -12.91 9.95
CA VAL A 160 12.40 -13.26 9.21
C VAL A 160 12.67 -12.23 8.11
N GLU A 161 11.67 -11.91 7.30
CA GLU A 161 11.78 -10.88 6.25
C GLU A 161 12.20 -9.51 6.82
N ALA A 162 11.58 -9.09 7.93
CA ALA A 162 11.84 -7.79 8.55
C ALA A 162 13.24 -7.70 9.18
N LEU A 163 13.72 -8.78 9.80
CA LEU A 163 15.05 -8.82 10.43
C LEU A 163 16.17 -8.92 9.39
N LEU A 164 15.96 -9.66 8.31
CA LEU A 164 16.93 -9.79 7.22
C LEU A 164 16.98 -8.55 6.32
N CYS A 165 15.85 -7.86 6.15
CA CYS A 165 15.73 -6.69 5.30
C CYS A 165 15.01 -5.55 6.03
N PRO A 166 15.74 -4.70 6.80
CA PRO A 166 15.17 -3.54 7.47
C PRO A 166 14.35 -2.60 6.55
N PRO A 167 14.72 -2.36 5.28
CA PRO A 167 13.87 -1.61 4.34
C PRO A 167 12.47 -2.22 4.17
N HIS A 168 12.36 -3.55 4.21
CA HIS A 168 11.10 -4.27 4.10
C HIS A 168 10.23 -4.07 5.35
N ALA A 169 10.82 -3.95 6.53
CA ALA A 169 10.08 -3.72 7.77
C ALA A 169 9.31 -2.37 7.77
N VAL A 170 9.80 -1.38 7.03
CA VAL A 170 9.14 -0.07 6.88
C VAL A 170 7.75 -0.20 6.27
N ASN A 171 7.54 -1.11 5.31
CA ASN A 171 6.25 -1.26 4.62
C ASN A 171 5.35 -2.39 5.18
N LEU A 172 5.65 -2.94 6.36
CA LEU A 172 4.87 -4.05 6.93
C LEU A 172 3.36 -3.77 7.00
N VAL A 173 2.97 -2.57 7.43
CA VAL A 173 1.56 -2.16 7.50
C VAL A 173 0.89 -2.16 6.13
N ARG A 174 1.61 -1.77 5.07
CA ARG A 174 1.11 -1.82 3.69
C ARG A 174 0.93 -3.24 3.22
N ARG A 175 1.93 -4.11 3.45
CA ARG A 175 1.85 -5.54 3.10
C ARG A 175 0.66 -6.22 3.78
N LEU A 176 0.42 -5.92 5.05
CA LEU A 176 -0.73 -6.44 5.79
C LEU A 176 -2.07 -5.97 5.20
N GLY A 177 -2.19 -4.68 4.85
CA GLY A 177 -3.37 -4.16 4.17
C GLY A 177 -3.64 -4.83 2.82
N LEU A 178 -2.57 -5.04 2.03
CA LEU A 178 -2.66 -5.66 0.71
C LEU A 178 -3.05 -7.14 0.82
N ARG A 179 -2.47 -7.88 1.80
CA ARG A 179 -2.81 -9.28 2.09
C ARG A 179 -4.26 -9.44 2.54
N ARG A 180 -4.74 -8.54 3.40
CA ARG A 180 -6.13 -8.58 3.89
C ARG A 180 -7.15 -8.40 2.75
N GLY A 181 -6.77 -7.65 1.71
CA GLY A 181 -7.68 -7.25 0.64
C GLY A 181 -8.78 -6.30 1.12
N PHE A 182 -9.52 -5.74 0.18
CA PHE A 182 -10.65 -4.85 0.50
C PHE A 182 -11.94 -5.63 0.78
N GLY A 183 -12.17 -6.75 0.07
CA GLY A 183 -13.34 -7.62 0.28
C GLY A 183 -14.67 -6.98 -0.11
N GLY A 184 -14.71 -6.32 -1.27
CA GLY A 184 -15.93 -5.73 -1.83
C GLY A 184 -15.66 -4.76 -2.98
N ASP A 185 -16.70 -4.10 -3.47
CA ASP A 185 -16.64 -3.20 -4.62
C ASP A 185 -15.98 -1.85 -4.25
N PRO A 186 -14.78 -1.54 -4.78
CA PRO A 186 -14.11 -0.28 -4.50
C PRO A 186 -14.82 0.93 -5.12
N VAL A 187 -15.62 0.75 -6.17
CA VAL A 187 -16.31 1.84 -6.87
C VAL A 187 -17.61 2.21 -6.16
N ALA A 188 -18.43 1.22 -5.80
CA ALA A 188 -19.60 1.48 -4.95
C ALA A 188 -19.19 2.08 -3.60
N PHE A 189 -18.09 1.61 -3.01
CA PHE A 189 -17.55 2.21 -1.80
C PHE A 189 -17.12 3.67 -2.00
N ALA A 190 -16.46 3.97 -3.13
CA ALA A 190 -16.08 5.33 -3.46
C ALA A 190 -17.30 6.25 -3.66
N ALA A 191 -18.37 5.74 -4.25
CA ALA A 191 -19.63 6.46 -4.41
C ALA A 191 -20.27 6.80 -3.05
N ALA A 192 -20.15 5.92 -2.05
CA ALA A 192 -20.68 6.17 -0.72
C ALA A 192 -19.79 7.10 0.14
N THR A 193 -18.46 7.07 -0.05
CA THR A 193 -17.52 7.65 0.93
C THR A 193 -16.68 8.83 0.42
N LEU A 194 -16.53 9.02 -0.89
CA LEU A 194 -15.72 10.12 -1.44
C LEU A 194 -16.54 11.41 -1.63
N ALA A 195 -15.91 12.55 -1.37
CA ALA A 195 -16.43 13.86 -1.72
C ALA A 195 -16.56 14.03 -3.25
N GLY A 196 -17.47 14.89 -3.72
CA GLY A 196 -17.81 15.10 -5.13
C GLY A 196 -16.60 15.25 -6.07
N PRO A 197 -15.62 16.14 -5.80
CA PRO A 197 -14.45 16.32 -6.67
C PRO A 197 -13.53 15.10 -6.74
N ALA A 198 -13.43 14.32 -5.66
CA ALA A 198 -12.65 13.08 -5.65
C ALA A 198 -13.37 11.97 -6.43
N ARG A 199 -14.70 11.92 -6.29
CA ARG A 199 -15.57 10.99 -7.02
C ARG A 199 -15.56 11.25 -8.52
N ALA A 200 -15.63 12.51 -8.96
CA ALA A 200 -15.54 12.90 -10.37
C ALA A 200 -14.19 12.52 -10.99
N ARG A 201 -13.08 12.74 -10.28
CA ARG A 201 -11.74 12.31 -10.74
C ARG A 201 -11.63 10.80 -10.87
N LEU A 202 -12.18 10.05 -9.91
CA LEU A 202 -12.22 8.59 -9.98
C LEU A 202 -13.03 8.12 -11.18
N ARG A 203 -14.22 8.70 -11.39
CA ARG A 203 -15.07 8.43 -12.55
C ARG A 203 -14.31 8.60 -13.87
N ALA A 204 -13.69 9.76 -14.07
CA ALA A 204 -12.92 10.04 -15.28
C ALA A 204 -11.72 9.09 -15.46
N ALA A 205 -11.12 8.60 -14.37
CA ALA A 205 -10.08 7.57 -14.43
C ALA A 205 -10.64 6.20 -14.87
N ILE A 206 -11.78 5.78 -14.33
CA ILE A 206 -12.47 4.54 -14.72
C ILE A 206 -12.90 4.60 -16.18
N GLU A 207 -13.51 5.70 -16.63
CA GLU A 207 -13.98 5.85 -18.01
C GLU A 207 -12.84 5.77 -19.01
N ARG A 208 -11.72 6.46 -18.74
CA ARG A 208 -10.50 6.35 -19.55
C ARG A 208 -10.00 4.92 -19.59
N ARG A 209 -10.01 4.20 -18.46
CA ARG A 209 -9.58 2.80 -18.39
C ARG A 209 -10.49 1.88 -19.21
N ILE A 210 -11.81 2.04 -19.10
CA ILE A 210 -12.80 1.30 -19.90
C ILE A 210 -12.58 1.56 -21.39
N ALA A 211 -12.34 2.80 -21.79
CA ALA A 211 -12.07 3.14 -23.19
C ALA A 211 -10.79 2.47 -23.73
N LEU A 212 -9.72 2.45 -22.93
CA LEU A 212 -8.47 1.77 -23.29
C LEU A 212 -8.66 0.25 -23.47
N ILE A 213 -9.40 -0.38 -22.57
CA ILE A 213 -9.67 -1.84 -22.62
C ILE A 213 -10.61 -2.18 -23.78
N ALA A 214 -11.63 -1.36 -24.05
CA ALA A 214 -12.57 -1.60 -25.14
C ALA A 214 -11.91 -1.60 -26.53
N GLY A 215 -10.75 -0.94 -26.69
CA GLY A 215 -9.94 -1.00 -27.91
C GLY A 215 -9.12 -2.28 -28.07
N HIS A 216 -8.92 -3.04 -26.99
CA HIS A 216 -8.19 -4.31 -26.99
C HIS A 216 -9.22 -5.45 -26.82
N ALA A 217 -9.74 -5.91 -27.96
CA ALA A 217 -10.86 -6.83 -28.04
C ALA A 217 -10.63 -8.16 -27.31
N ASP A 218 -11.13 -8.28 -26.06
CA ASP A 218 -11.52 -9.57 -25.44
C ASP A 218 -12.34 -9.46 -24.13
N GLY A 219 -12.71 -8.25 -23.66
CA GLY A 219 -13.43 -8.05 -22.39
C GLY A 219 -14.94 -7.76 -22.49
N SER A 220 -15.59 -7.99 -23.64
CA SER A 220 -16.79 -7.25 -24.06
C SER A 220 -18.01 -7.39 -23.15
N ALA A 221 -18.42 -8.59 -22.73
CA ALA A 221 -19.67 -8.77 -21.98
C ALA A 221 -19.61 -8.24 -20.54
N ARG A 222 -18.54 -8.57 -19.79
CA ARG A 222 -18.38 -8.12 -18.39
C ARG A 222 -18.06 -6.63 -18.30
N LEU A 223 -17.22 -6.09 -19.20
CA LEU A 223 -16.99 -4.65 -19.23
C LEU A 223 -18.26 -3.87 -19.57
N GLN A 224 -19.06 -4.36 -20.52
CA GLN A 224 -20.31 -3.69 -20.89
C GLN A 224 -21.35 -3.76 -19.76
N ALA A 225 -21.51 -4.93 -19.12
CA ALA A 225 -22.38 -5.07 -17.94
C ALA A 225 -21.94 -4.14 -16.81
N ARG A 226 -20.62 -4.06 -16.55
CA ARG A 226 -20.09 -3.16 -15.53
C ARG A 226 -20.22 -1.68 -15.89
N ARG A 227 -20.02 -1.30 -17.16
CA ARG A 227 -20.26 0.06 -17.63
C ARG A 227 -21.69 0.50 -17.37
N ARG A 228 -22.68 -0.37 -17.63
CA ARG A 228 -24.10 -0.12 -17.31
C ARG A 228 -24.31 0.06 -15.80
N HIS A 229 -23.73 -0.82 -14.98
CA HIS A 229 -23.82 -0.71 -13.53
C HIS A 229 -23.18 0.58 -12.99
N LEU A 230 -22.02 0.98 -13.51
CA LEU A 230 -21.33 2.22 -13.13
C LEU A 230 -22.14 3.47 -13.51
N GLN A 231 -22.82 3.46 -14.66
CA GLN A 231 -23.73 4.52 -15.06
C GLN A 231 -24.92 4.67 -14.10
N GLN A 232 -25.38 3.57 -13.49
CA GLN A 232 -26.48 3.56 -12.52
C GLN A 232 -26.04 3.92 -11.10
N SER A 233 -24.87 3.44 -10.66
CA SER A 233 -24.37 3.59 -9.28
C SER A 233 -23.64 4.91 -9.01
N LEU A 234 -23.29 5.65 -10.06
CA LEU A 234 -22.71 6.98 -9.99
C LEU A 234 -23.59 7.94 -10.82
N PRO A 235 -24.76 8.41 -10.32
CA PRO A 235 -25.65 9.28 -11.09
C PRO A 235 -24.92 10.56 -11.56
N TRP A 236 -25.26 11.00 -12.78
CA TRP A 236 -24.59 12.07 -13.54
C TRP A 236 -25.05 13.49 -13.17
N ALA A 237 -25.33 13.74 -11.89
CA ALA A 237 -25.71 15.07 -11.41
C ALA A 237 -24.51 15.80 -10.77
#